data_AF-A0AAD9WE61-F1
#
_entry.id   AF-A0AAD9WE61-F1
#
_cell.length_a   1.000
_cell.length_b   1.000
_cell.length_c   1.000
_cell.angle_alpha   90.00
_cell.angle_beta   90.00
_cell.angle_gamma   90.00
#
_symmetry.space_group_name_H-M   'P 1'
#
loop_
_entity.id
_entity.type
_entity.pdbx_description
1 polymer ?
#
loop_
_entity_poly.entity_id
_entity_poly.type
_entity_poly.pdbx_seq_one_letter_code
_entity_poly.pdbx_strand_id
1 'polypeptide(L)'
;MQSGFYARYTTDKVLALEEYFSRSLGLTLLTLGILIVLLTGSVPLTSSISDTTNAAVTTEANDPKAPYAVPTLTISFIYHSAMGFYAYARYAATGQTSFILGALGSGGLASVGLWCILFASTSGRISRKTGADKRTSGFPFSSKEAASAKKKQWSKAM
;
A
#
# COMPACT_ATOMS: atom_id res chain seq x y z
N MET A 1 -4.19 18.87 52.47
CA MET A 1 -2.99 18.07 52.11
C MET A 1 -3.33 16.73 51.43
N GLN A 2 -4.44 16.04 51.79
CA GLN A 2 -4.83 14.78 51.14
C GLN A 2 -5.24 14.89 49.66
N SER A 3 -5.93 15.96 49.24
CA SER A 3 -6.43 16.10 47.86
C SER A 3 -5.33 16.09 46.79
N GLY A 4 -4.16 16.68 47.08
CA GLY A 4 -3.03 16.70 46.17
C GLY A 4 -2.35 15.33 45.99
N PHE A 5 -2.33 14.51 47.06
CA PHE A 5 -1.75 13.16 47.01
C PHE A 5 -2.62 12.21 46.18
N TYR A 6 -3.94 12.27 46.34
CA TYR A 6 -4.86 11.48 45.52
C TYR A 6 -4.77 11.88 44.05
N ALA A 7 -4.79 13.17 43.72
CA ALA A 7 -4.65 13.65 42.34
C ALA A 7 -3.32 13.22 41.69
N ARG A 8 -2.21 13.28 42.44
CA ARG A 8 -0.90 12.82 41.96
C ARG A 8 -0.91 11.32 41.66
N TYR A 9 -1.45 10.52 42.58
CA TYR A 9 -1.54 9.06 42.43
C TYR A 9 -2.40 8.63 41.24
N THR A 10 -3.51 9.34 40.95
CA THR A 10 -4.30 9.04 39.73
C THR A 10 -3.51 9.39 38.48
N THR A 11 -2.80 10.51 38.50
CA THR A 11 -2.01 10.98 37.36
C THR A 11 -0.87 10.01 37.06
N ASP A 12 -0.15 9.54 38.08
CA ASP A 12 0.94 8.57 37.93
C ASP A 12 0.45 7.25 37.34
N LYS A 13 -0.74 6.78 37.75
CA LYS A 13 -1.36 5.58 37.17
C LYS A 13 -1.80 5.76 35.72
N VAL A 14 -2.40 6.91 35.40
CA VAL A 14 -2.83 7.23 34.02
C VAL A 14 -1.60 7.34 33.11
N LEU A 15 -0.54 8.00 33.58
CA LEU A 15 0.68 8.22 32.81
C LEU A 15 1.42 6.90 32.52
N ALA A 16 1.48 5.98 33.50
CA ALA A 16 2.04 4.65 33.29
C ALA A 16 1.25 3.83 32.25
N LEU A 17 -0.08 3.97 32.24
CA LEU A 17 -0.95 3.29 31.28
C LEU A 17 -0.79 3.87 29.86
N GLU A 18 -0.74 5.19 29.73
CA GLU A 18 -0.48 5.89 28.47
C GLU A 18 0.88 5.51 27.88
N GLU A 19 1.92 5.45 28.70
CA GLU A 19 3.27 5.05 28.29
C GLU A 19 3.31 3.60 27.80
N TYR A 20 2.65 2.69 28.52
CA TYR A 20 2.54 1.28 28.11
C TYR A 20 1.80 1.12 26.79
N PHE A 21 0.65 1.78 26.62
CA PHE A 21 -0.11 1.72 25.36
C PHE A 21 0.64 2.37 24.20
N SER A 22 1.32 3.49 24.44
CA SER A 22 2.09 4.19 23.39
C SER A 22 3.27 3.34 22.90
N ARG A 23 4.01 2.70 23.82
CA ARG A 23 5.12 1.79 23.46
C ARG A 23 4.65 0.53 22.76
N SER A 24 3.60 -0.12 23.26
CA SER A 24 3.06 -1.32 22.63
C SER A 24 2.50 -1.01 21.24
N LEU A 25 1.80 0.12 21.07
CA LEU A 25 1.32 0.58 19.77
C LEU A 25 2.48 0.86 18.81
N GLY A 26 3.57 1.48 19.27
CA GLY A 26 4.76 1.70 18.45
C GLY A 26 5.37 0.37 17.93
N LEU A 27 5.49 -0.63 18.80
CA LEU A 27 6.04 -1.95 18.43
C LEU A 27 5.12 -2.72 17.47
N THR A 28 3.79 -2.61 17.63
CA THR A 28 2.84 -3.26 16.73
C THR A 28 2.84 -2.61 15.35
N LEU A 29 2.88 -1.28 15.26
CA LEU A 29 2.99 -0.56 13.98
C LEU A 29 4.29 -0.91 13.24
N LEU A 30 5.42 -1.03 13.95
CA LEU A 30 6.68 -1.45 13.36
C LEU A 30 6.57 -2.86 12.76
N THR A 31 6.03 -3.81 13.53
CA THR A 31 5.85 -5.19 13.08
C THR A 31 4.88 -5.29 11.91
N LEU A 32 3.79 -4.53 11.95
CA LEU A 32 2.80 -4.46 10.87
C LEU A 32 3.42 -3.84 9.60
N GLY A 33 4.25 -2.82 9.74
CA GLY A 33 5.00 -2.22 8.62
C GLY A 33 5.93 -3.23 7.94
N ILE A 34 6.66 -4.02 8.74
CA ILE A 34 7.49 -5.11 8.21
C ILE A 34 6.62 -6.13 7.46
N LEU A 35 5.50 -6.55 8.06
CA LEU A 35 4.58 -7.50 7.43
C LEU A 35 4.04 -6.98 6.10
N ILE A 36 3.66 -5.70 6.01
CA ILE A 36 3.21 -5.07 4.77
C ILE A 36 4.30 -5.13 3.70
N VAL A 37 5.56 -4.81 4.04
CA VAL A 37 6.69 -4.84 3.09
C VAL A 37 6.95 -6.26 2.58
N LEU A 38 6.94 -7.25 3.46
CA LEU A 38 7.13 -8.65 3.09
C LEU A 38 5.99 -9.16 2.20
N LEU A 39 4.75 -8.85 2.56
CA LEU A 39 3.56 -9.41 1.92
C LEU A 39 3.20 -8.70 0.60
N THR A 40 3.64 -7.46 0.42
CA THR A 40 3.58 -6.73 -0.86
C THR A 40 4.64 -7.24 -1.85
N GLY A 41 5.57 -8.10 -1.41
CA GLY A 41 6.61 -8.69 -2.25
C GLY A 41 7.80 -7.77 -2.55
N SER A 42 7.99 -6.70 -1.77
CA SER A 42 9.20 -5.87 -1.83
C SER A 42 10.45 -6.62 -1.38
N VAL A 43 10.28 -7.69 -0.59
CA VAL A 43 11.34 -8.63 -0.18
C VAL A 43 10.99 -10.01 -0.75
N PRO A 44 11.80 -10.56 -1.67
CA PRO A 44 11.55 -11.89 -2.23
C PRO A 44 11.72 -12.96 -1.14
N LEU A 45 10.68 -13.76 -0.89
CA LEU A 45 10.75 -14.93 0.01
C LEU A 45 11.29 -16.18 -0.71
N THR A 46 12.24 -16.01 -1.64
CA THR A 46 12.88 -17.12 -2.37
C THR A 46 14.29 -17.37 -1.85
N SER A 47 14.70 -18.64 -1.82
CA SER A 47 16.00 -19.10 -1.34
C SER A 47 17.16 -18.80 -2.30
N SER A 48 16.91 -18.22 -3.48
CA SER A 48 17.97 -17.80 -4.41
C SER A 48 17.80 -16.33 -4.83
N ILE A 49 18.85 -15.52 -4.60
CA ILE A 49 18.89 -14.10 -5.01
C ILE A 49 18.88 -13.95 -6.55
N SER A 50 19.21 -15.03 -7.27
CA SER A 50 19.37 -15.07 -8.72
C SER A 50 18.05 -14.99 -9.49
N ASP A 51 16.91 -15.32 -8.87
CA ASP A 51 15.56 -15.20 -9.46
C ASP A 51 14.93 -13.79 -9.30
N THR A 52 15.69 -12.85 -8.74
CA THR A 52 15.20 -11.49 -8.41
C THR A 52 15.37 -10.51 -9.57
N THR A 53 16.27 -10.79 -10.50
CA THR A 53 16.67 -9.83 -11.57
C THR A 53 15.67 -9.65 -12.69
N ASN A 54 14.62 -10.50 -12.81
CA ASN A 54 13.71 -10.46 -13.97
C ASN A 54 12.21 -10.31 -13.67
N ALA A 55 11.78 -10.19 -12.42
CA ALA A 55 10.35 -10.08 -12.13
C ALA A 55 10.09 -9.17 -10.93
N ALA A 56 9.83 -7.90 -11.25
CA ALA A 56 9.12 -7.00 -10.36
C ALA A 56 7.82 -7.68 -9.93
N VAL A 57 7.59 -7.77 -8.62
CA VAL A 57 6.32 -8.25 -8.07
C VAL A 57 5.19 -7.34 -8.58
N THR A 58 4.14 -7.95 -9.12
CA THR A 58 3.00 -7.24 -9.68
C THR A 58 1.80 -7.36 -8.76
N THR A 59 0.95 -6.34 -8.71
CA THR A 59 -0.31 -6.38 -7.95
C THR A 59 -1.42 -7.10 -8.72
N GLU A 60 -1.09 -8.19 -9.43
CA GLU A 60 -2.11 -8.99 -10.11
C GLU A 60 -2.79 -9.92 -9.12
N ALA A 61 -4.10 -10.08 -9.29
CA ALA A 61 -4.87 -11.07 -8.52
C ALA A 61 -4.40 -12.52 -8.75
N ASN A 62 -3.59 -12.76 -9.79
CA ASN A 62 -3.09 -14.08 -10.17
C ASN A 62 -1.55 -14.09 -10.34
N ASP A 63 -0.82 -13.17 -9.70
CA ASP A 63 0.65 -13.23 -9.67
C ASP A 63 1.09 -14.38 -8.74
N PRO A 64 1.66 -15.48 -9.26
CA PRO A 64 2.12 -16.58 -8.43
C PRO A 64 3.26 -16.17 -7.48
N LYS A 65 3.91 -15.02 -7.72
CA LYS A 65 5.06 -14.53 -6.94
C LYS A 65 4.65 -13.70 -5.72
N ALA A 66 3.43 -13.15 -5.68
CA ALA A 66 2.94 -12.36 -4.54
C ALA A 66 1.39 -12.42 -4.41
N PRO A 67 0.83 -13.58 -4.04
CA PRO A 67 -0.62 -13.79 -3.96
C PRO A 67 -1.33 -12.87 -2.96
N TYR A 68 -0.58 -12.30 -2.02
CA TYR A 68 -1.13 -11.45 -0.97
C TYR A 68 -0.88 -9.95 -1.18
N ALA A 69 -0.24 -9.53 -2.28
CA ALA A 69 0.07 -8.11 -2.50
C ALA A 69 -1.20 -7.26 -2.58
N VAL A 70 -2.19 -7.70 -3.35
CA VAL A 70 -3.48 -7.00 -3.53
C VAL A 70 -4.27 -6.88 -2.23
N PRO A 71 -4.55 -7.96 -1.47
CA PRO A 71 -5.29 -7.84 -0.22
C PRO A 71 -4.53 -7.01 0.83
N THR A 72 -3.20 -7.12 0.91
CA THR A 72 -2.38 -6.33 1.85
C THR A 72 -2.41 -4.85 1.53
N LEU A 73 -2.26 -4.48 0.25
CA LEU A 73 -2.38 -3.10 -0.19
C LEU A 73 -3.78 -2.55 0.09
N THR A 74 -4.82 -3.35 -0.15
CA THR A 74 -6.22 -2.93 0.08
C THR A 74 -6.49 -2.69 1.57
N ILE A 75 -6.06 -3.60 2.43
CA ILE A 75 -6.26 -3.49 3.89
C ILE A 75 -5.46 -2.31 4.45
N SER A 76 -4.19 -2.16 4.05
CA SER A 76 -3.36 -1.03 4.50
C SER A 76 -3.90 0.31 4.01
N PHE A 77 -4.41 0.38 2.77
CA PHE A 77 -5.12 1.56 2.27
C PHE A 77 -6.33 1.93 3.11
N ILE A 78 -7.22 0.96 3.41
CA ILE A 78 -8.41 1.19 4.24
C ILE A 78 -8.00 1.66 5.64
N TYR A 79 -7.01 1.02 6.25
CA TYR A 79 -6.50 1.39 7.56
C TYR A 79 -5.99 2.83 7.58
N HIS A 80 -5.10 3.21 6.66
CA HIS A 80 -4.54 4.56 6.61
C HIS A 80 -5.58 5.62 6.24
N SER A 81 -6.58 5.26 5.44
CA SER A 81 -7.70 6.16 5.13
C SER A 81 -8.55 6.44 6.37
N ALA A 82 -8.91 5.39 7.13
CA ALA A 82 -9.69 5.52 8.36
C ALA A 82 -8.91 6.29 9.44
N MET A 83 -7.62 5.99 9.60
CA MET A 83 -6.75 6.69 10.55
C MET A 83 -6.55 8.15 10.18
N GLY A 84 -6.37 8.47 8.89
CA GLY A 84 -6.27 9.83 8.40
C GLY A 84 -7.54 10.64 8.68
N PHE A 85 -8.70 10.05 8.39
CA PHE A 85 -10.00 10.66 8.69
C PHE A 85 -10.19 10.90 10.19
N TYR A 86 -9.91 9.90 11.02
CA TYR A 86 -10.03 10.01 12.47
C TYR A 86 -9.09 11.08 13.04
N ALA A 87 -7.82 11.08 12.64
CA ALA A 87 -6.84 12.06 13.09
C ALA A 87 -7.26 13.48 12.66
N TYR A 88 -7.78 13.66 11.45
CA TYR A 88 -8.31 14.95 11.01
C TYR A 88 -9.54 15.39 11.84
N ALA A 89 -10.49 14.48 12.10
CA ALA A 89 -11.66 14.78 12.93
C ALA A 89 -11.24 15.19 14.36
N ARG A 90 -10.23 14.54 14.92
CA ARG A 90 -9.66 14.90 16.23
C ARG A 90 -8.94 16.24 16.19
N TYR A 91 -8.21 16.55 15.11
CA TYR A 91 -7.62 17.86 14.91
C TYR A 91 -8.69 18.96 14.85
N ALA A 92 -9.77 18.75 14.09
CA ALA A 92 -10.86 19.72 13.98
C ALA A 92 -11.53 20.02 15.34
N ALA A 93 -11.59 19.03 16.24
CA ALA A 93 -12.18 19.20 17.57
C ALA A 93 -11.21 19.80 18.62
N THR A 94 -9.91 19.54 18.51
CA THR A 94 -8.93 19.85 19.59
C THR A 94 -7.88 20.88 19.22
N GLY A 95 -7.66 21.14 17.93
CA GLY A 95 -6.62 22.02 17.41
C GLY A 95 -5.18 21.53 17.62
N GLN A 96 -4.97 20.32 18.18
CA GLN A 96 -3.62 19.86 18.50
C GLN A 96 -2.85 19.43 17.25
N THR A 97 -1.63 19.94 17.12
CA THR A 97 -0.79 19.74 15.93
C THR A 97 -0.36 18.29 15.73
N SER A 98 -0.30 17.49 16.80
CA SER A 98 -0.02 16.05 16.73
C SER A 98 -1.04 15.31 15.84
N PHE A 99 -2.32 15.67 15.92
CA PHE A 99 -3.37 15.02 15.15
C PHE A 99 -3.33 15.39 13.65
N ILE A 100 -2.98 16.63 13.30
CA ILE A 100 -2.84 17.00 11.88
C ILE A 100 -1.62 16.32 11.24
N LEU A 101 -0.51 16.18 11.98
CA LEU A 101 0.65 15.41 11.50
C LEU A 101 0.29 13.95 11.26
N GLY A 102 -0.46 13.33 12.18
CA GLY A 102 -0.98 11.97 12.00
C GLY A 102 -1.93 11.84 10.81
N ALA A 103 -2.77 12.86 10.56
CA ALA A 103 -3.68 12.91 9.42
C ALA A 103 -2.92 13.04 8.09
N LEU A 104 -1.89 13.89 8.03
CA LEU A 104 -1.05 14.05 6.84
C LEU A 104 -0.24 12.79 6.54
N GLY A 105 0.37 12.18 7.56
CA GLY A 105 1.13 10.94 7.39
C GLY A 105 0.25 9.79 6.90
N SER A 106 -0.89 9.56 7.55
CA SER A 106 -1.83 8.51 7.16
C SER A 106 -2.50 8.80 5.82
N GLY A 107 -2.88 10.06 5.55
CA GLY A 107 -3.47 10.47 4.28
C GLY A 107 -2.49 10.35 3.10
N GLY A 108 -1.21 10.65 3.32
CA GLY A 108 -0.15 10.43 2.33
C GLY A 108 0.00 8.95 1.97
N LEU A 109 0.09 8.07 2.98
CA LEU A 109 0.16 6.62 2.77
C LEU A 109 -1.11 6.08 2.09
N ALA A 110 -2.29 6.57 2.46
CA ALA A 110 -3.54 6.22 1.80
C ALA A 110 -3.55 6.66 0.33
N SER A 111 -3.02 7.83 0.01
CA SER A 111 -2.93 8.32 -1.38
C SER A 111 -2.00 7.43 -2.22
N VAL A 112 -0.88 6.99 -1.66
CA VAL A 112 0.02 6.02 -2.32
C VAL A 112 -0.66 4.66 -2.50
N GLY A 113 -1.35 4.15 -1.46
CA GLY A 113 -2.10 2.90 -1.54
C GLY A 113 -3.20 2.96 -2.61
N LEU A 114 -3.96 4.05 -2.66
CA LEU A 114 -4.97 4.30 -3.69
C LEU A 114 -4.35 4.33 -5.09
N TRP A 115 -3.22 5.03 -5.25
CA TRP A 115 -2.48 5.06 -6.50
C TRP A 115 -2.09 3.64 -6.95
N CYS A 116 -1.54 2.83 -6.03
CA CYS A 116 -1.19 1.44 -6.32
C CYS A 116 -2.42 0.62 -6.75
N ILE A 117 -3.55 0.75 -6.05
CA ILE A 117 -4.77 0.02 -6.39
C ILE A 117 -5.31 0.43 -7.78
N LEU A 118 -5.28 1.72 -8.11
CA LEU A 118 -5.83 2.24 -9.37
C LEU A 118 -4.91 2.00 -10.57
N PHE A 119 -3.60 2.12 -10.38
CA PHE A 119 -2.64 2.20 -11.49
C PHE A 119 -1.59 1.09 -11.51
N ALA A 120 -1.40 0.31 -10.44
CA ALA A 120 -0.39 -0.76 -10.44
C ALA A 120 -0.86 -2.05 -11.14
N SER A 121 -2.15 -2.17 -11.51
CA SER A 121 -2.64 -3.34 -12.26
C SER A 121 -2.21 -3.32 -13.74
N THR A 122 -1.69 -4.44 -14.21
CA THR A 122 -1.30 -4.76 -15.59
C THR A 122 -2.48 -4.92 -16.54
N SER A 123 -3.73 -4.86 -16.06
CA SER A 123 -4.92 -4.94 -16.91
C SER A 123 -4.93 -3.85 -18.02
N GLY A 124 -4.13 -2.78 -17.87
CA GLY A 124 -3.89 -1.77 -18.91
C GLY A 124 -2.86 -2.14 -19.99
N ARG A 125 -1.97 -3.12 -19.73
CA ARG A 125 -0.90 -3.59 -20.62
C ARG A 125 -1.46 -4.33 -21.83
N ILE A 126 -2.44 -5.21 -21.61
CA ILE A 126 -3.08 -5.97 -22.69
C ILE A 126 -4.28 -5.17 -23.18
N SER A 127 -4.29 -4.85 -24.48
CA SER A 127 -5.41 -4.18 -25.13
C SER A 127 -6.68 -5.04 -25.06
N ARG A 128 -7.72 -4.56 -24.38
CA ARG A 128 -9.03 -5.25 -24.32
C ARG A 128 -9.68 -5.42 -25.70
N LYS A 129 -9.39 -4.52 -26.65
CA LYS A 129 -9.96 -4.53 -28.00
C LYS A 129 -9.26 -5.52 -28.94
N THR A 130 -7.96 -5.74 -28.75
CA THR A 130 -7.13 -6.47 -29.72
C THR A 130 -6.34 -7.62 -29.11
N GLY A 131 -6.45 -7.85 -27.80
CA GLY A 131 -5.65 -8.83 -27.05
C GLY A 131 -4.13 -8.58 -27.10
N ALA A 132 -3.70 -7.43 -27.60
CA ALA A 132 -2.29 -7.16 -27.87
C ALA A 132 -1.60 -6.58 -26.64
N ASP A 133 -0.40 -7.08 -26.33
CA ASP A 133 0.49 -6.42 -25.38
C ASP A 133 0.92 -5.07 -25.94
N LYS A 134 0.64 -3.98 -25.24
CA LYS A 134 0.97 -2.61 -25.66
C LYS A 134 2.46 -2.30 -25.51
N ARG A 135 3.24 -3.16 -24.85
CA ARG A 135 4.70 -3.00 -24.69
C ARG A 135 5.48 -3.59 -25.87
N THR A 136 4.87 -4.43 -26.68
CA THR A 136 5.52 -4.99 -27.87
C THR A 136 5.37 -4.03 -29.04
N SER A 137 6.47 -3.40 -29.43
CA SER A 137 6.57 -2.63 -30.67
C SER A 137 7.20 -3.47 -31.77
N GLY A 138 6.80 -3.22 -33.03
CA GLY A 138 7.40 -3.84 -34.22
C GLY A 138 8.46 -2.96 -34.86
N PHE A 139 9.00 -1.99 -34.13
CA PHE A 139 10.08 -1.12 -34.59
C PHE A 139 11.37 -1.49 -33.85
N PRO A 140 12.52 -1.61 -34.53
CA PRO A 140 12.74 -1.42 -35.97
C PRO A 140 12.43 -2.65 -36.84
N PHE A 141 12.15 -3.81 -36.24
CA PHE A 141 11.89 -5.06 -36.97
C PHE A 141 10.46 -5.55 -36.78
N SER A 142 9.80 -5.89 -37.89
CA SER A 142 8.41 -6.33 -37.92
C SER A 142 8.19 -7.58 -37.05
N SER A 143 7.39 -7.45 -36.00
CA SER A 143 6.94 -8.55 -35.13
C SER A 143 5.45 -8.80 -35.29
N LYS A 144 5.06 -10.08 -35.43
CA LYS A 144 3.64 -10.50 -35.44
C LYS A 144 2.95 -10.24 -34.09
N GLU A 145 3.72 -10.22 -33.01
CA GLU A 145 3.24 -9.96 -31.65
C GLU A 145 3.17 -8.47 -31.30
N ALA A 146 3.58 -7.57 -32.21
CA ALA A 146 3.50 -6.14 -31.98
C ALA A 146 2.05 -5.65 -31.87
N ALA A 147 1.81 -4.68 -30.99
CA ALA A 147 0.50 -4.06 -30.81
C ALA A 147 -0.09 -3.51 -32.11
N SER A 148 0.75 -2.91 -32.95
CA SER A 148 0.36 -2.38 -34.27
C SER A 148 -0.04 -3.48 -35.25
N ALA A 149 0.67 -4.61 -35.25
CA ALA A 149 0.38 -5.76 -36.11
C ALA A 149 -0.96 -6.42 -35.72
N LYS A 150 -1.17 -6.70 -34.43
CA LYS A 150 -2.45 -7.23 -33.92
C LYS A 150 -3.61 -6.26 -34.13
N LYS A 151 -3.40 -4.95 -33.97
CA LYS A 151 -4.42 -3.93 -34.29
C LYS A 151 -4.80 -3.94 -35.78
N LYS A 152 -3.83 -4.08 -36.68
CA LYS A 152 -4.06 -4.16 -38.14
C LYS A 152 -4.81 -5.44 -38.51
N GLN A 153 -4.45 -6.59 -37.93
CA GLN A 153 -5.16 -7.85 -38.12
C GLN A 153 -6.61 -7.77 -37.64
N TRP A 154 -6.84 -7.22 -36.44
CA TRP A 154 -8.18 -6.99 -35.90
C TRP A 154 -9.04 -6.12 -36.82
N SER A 155 -8.49 -5.03 -37.36
CA SER A 155 -9.21 -4.16 -38.30
C SER A 155 -9.53 -4.81 -39.65
N LYS A 156 -8.88 -5.92 -40.00
CA LYS A 156 -9.11 -6.64 -41.26
C LYS A 156 -10.07 -7.82 -41.08
N ALA A 157 -10.30 -8.23 -39.84
CA ALA A 157 -11.20 -9.32 -39.46
C ALA A 157 -12.61 -8.84 -39.08
N MET A 158 -12.78 -7.52 -38.86
CA MET A 158 -14.08 -6.83 -38.90
C MET A 158 -14.36 -6.34 -40.32
#